data_AF-A0AA41VIT8-F1
#
_entry.id   AF-A0AA41VIT8-F1
#
_cell.length_a   1.000
_cell.length_b   1.000
_cell.length_c   1.000
_cell.angle_alpha   90.00
_cell.angle_beta   90.00
_cell.angle_gamma   90.00
#
_symmetry.space_group_name_H-M   'P 1'
#
loop_
_entity.id
_entity.type
_entity.pdbx_description
1 polymer ?
#
loop_
_entity_poly.entity_id
_entity_poly.type
_entity_poly.pdbx_seq_one_letter_code
_entity_poly.pdbx_strand_id
1 'polypeptide(L)'
;MTRRYWNINLEEMMEAGVHFGHGTRKWNPRMAPYISAKRKASKGKQFLIVGTKNKAVDSVASAAIRARCHYVNKKWLGGMSTNWSTTETRLHKFRDLRAEQKKGRLNRLPKRDAAMLKRQLYHLQTYLGGIKYMTGLPDIVIIVDQQEEYTALRECVTLGIPTICLIDTNCDPDLADISIPANDDAIASIRLILNKLVFAIGEGGFQVHAQVLITSWVVIAILLGSAAIAVRNPQTIPTNGQNFFEYVLEFIRDLSKTQIGEEYGPWVPFIGIMFLFIFVSNWSGALLPRKIIQLPHGELAAPTNDINTTVALALLTSVAYFYAGLSKKGLGYFGKYIQPTPILLPINILKDFTKPLSLSFRLFGNILADELVVVVLVSLVPSVVPIPVMFLGLFTSGIQALIFATLAAAYIGESMEGHH
;
A
#
# COMPACT_ATOMS: atom_id res chain seq x y z
N MET A 1 14.57 -10.99 -47.80
CA MET A 1 13.86 -11.49 -46.59
C MET A 1 13.74 -10.35 -45.60
N THR A 2 12.60 -9.66 -45.58
CA THR A 2 12.30 -8.58 -44.63
C THR A 2 12.08 -9.19 -43.24
N ARG A 3 12.98 -8.90 -42.28
CA ARG A 3 12.77 -9.27 -40.88
C ARG A 3 11.54 -8.53 -40.37
N ARG A 4 10.47 -9.26 -40.04
CA ARG A 4 9.34 -8.73 -39.28
C ARG A 4 9.82 -8.55 -37.85
N TYR A 5 9.87 -7.32 -37.38
CA TYR A 5 10.13 -7.02 -35.98
C TYR A 5 8.80 -7.09 -35.22
N TRP A 6 8.80 -7.82 -34.11
CA TRP A 6 7.74 -7.78 -33.13
C TRP A 6 8.15 -6.77 -32.06
N ASN A 7 7.41 -5.66 -31.94
CA ASN A 7 7.59 -4.72 -30.84
C ASN A 7 6.96 -5.33 -29.59
N ILE A 8 7.77 -5.95 -28.74
CA ILE A 8 7.39 -6.35 -27.39
C ILE A 8 8.36 -5.63 -26.45
N ASN A 9 7.86 -4.69 -25.66
CA ASN A 9 8.66 -3.93 -24.69
C ASN A 9 8.58 -4.60 -23.30
N LEU A 10 9.68 -4.57 -22.53
CA LEU A 10 9.74 -5.13 -21.18
C LEU A 10 8.72 -4.45 -20.25
N GLU A 11 8.53 -3.14 -20.44
CA GLU A 11 7.56 -2.32 -19.71
C GLU A 11 6.12 -2.81 -19.92
N GLU A 12 5.75 -3.09 -21.18
CA GLU A 12 4.44 -3.62 -21.57
C GLU A 12 4.20 -5.03 -21.01
N MET A 13 5.23 -5.87 -20.97
CA MET A 13 5.17 -7.20 -20.35
C MET A 13 5.03 -7.14 -18.82
N MET A 14 5.62 -6.13 -18.18
CA MET A 14 5.49 -5.91 -16.74
C MET A 14 4.08 -5.42 -16.39
N GLU A 15 3.54 -4.47 -17.15
CA GLU A 15 2.17 -3.97 -17.00
C GLU A 15 1.12 -5.06 -17.23
N ALA A 16 1.33 -5.91 -18.25
CA ALA A 16 0.46 -7.06 -18.52
C ALA A 16 0.61 -8.20 -17.48
N GLY A 17 1.48 -8.07 -16.48
CA GLY A 17 1.64 -9.05 -15.41
C GLY A 17 2.26 -10.38 -15.86
N VAL A 18 2.98 -10.39 -16.99
CA VAL A 18 3.56 -11.61 -17.60
C VAL A 18 4.63 -12.25 -16.70
N HIS A 19 5.16 -11.49 -15.75
CA HIS A 19 6.13 -11.95 -14.76
C HIS A 19 5.50 -12.74 -13.58
N PHE A 20 4.17 -12.90 -13.53
CA PHE A 20 3.50 -13.66 -12.48
C PHE A 20 3.27 -15.12 -12.88
N GLY A 21 3.67 -16.04 -11.99
CA GLY A 21 3.45 -17.48 -12.13
C GLY A 21 2.52 -18.05 -11.06
N HIS A 22 2.17 -19.33 -11.21
CA HIS A 22 1.39 -20.07 -10.23
C HIS A 22 2.14 -20.23 -8.89
N GLY A 23 1.40 -20.35 -7.79
CA GLY A 23 1.98 -20.59 -6.47
C GLY A 23 2.84 -21.85 -6.42
N THR A 24 3.86 -21.84 -5.56
CA THR A 24 4.91 -22.89 -5.48
C THR A 24 4.44 -24.32 -5.19
N ARG A 25 3.16 -24.51 -4.84
CA ARG A 25 2.53 -25.83 -4.68
C ARG A 25 2.00 -26.42 -5.99
N LYS A 26 1.85 -25.61 -7.05
CA LYS A 26 1.21 -25.99 -8.32
C LYS A 26 2.16 -26.00 -9.53
N TRP A 27 3.41 -25.61 -9.36
CA TRP A 27 4.36 -25.48 -10.49
C TRP A 27 5.15 -26.77 -10.74
N ASN A 28 5.55 -26.97 -12.00
CA ASN A 28 6.35 -28.11 -12.44
C ASN A 28 7.84 -27.87 -12.11
N PRO A 29 8.51 -28.76 -11.36
CA PRO A 29 9.92 -28.62 -10.98
C PRO A 29 10.89 -28.43 -12.16
N ARG A 30 10.56 -28.92 -13.36
CA ARG A 30 11.39 -28.73 -14.56
C ARG A 30 11.44 -27.28 -15.07
N MET A 31 10.53 -26.42 -14.62
CA MET A 31 10.54 -25.00 -14.96
C MET A 31 11.54 -24.20 -14.11
N ALA A 32 12.19 -24.82 -13.12
CA ALA A 32 13.13 -24.16 -12.20
C ALA A 32 14.22 -23.33 -12.89
N PRO A 33 14.83 -23.75 -14.01
CA PRO A 33 15.85 -22.97 -14.71
C PRO A 33 15.33 -21.67 -15.34
N TYR A 34 14.01 -21.55 -15.53
CA TYR A 34 13.36 -20.44 -16.23
C TYR A 34 12.62 -19.49 -15.28
N ILE A 35 12.64 -19.74 -13.96
CA ILE A 35 12.05 -18.86 -12.96
C ILE A 35 13.09 -17.90 -12.42
N SER A 36 12.94 -16.62 -12.77
CA SER A 36 13.87 -15.54 -12.38
C SER A 36 13.85 -15.22 -10.89
N ALA A 37 12.70 -15.32 -10.20
CA ALA A 37 12.63 -15.10 -8.75
C ALA A 37 11.42 -15.80 -8.11
N LYS A 38 11.66 -16.60 -7.06
CA LYS A 38 10.62 -17.00 -6.10
C LYS A 38 10.42 -15.84 -5.15
N ARG A 39 9.18 -15.32 -4.99
CA ARG A 39 8.85 -14.28 -4.00
C ARG A 39 9.28 -14.76 -2.60
N LYS A 40 10.51 -14.42 -2.18
CA LYS A 40 11.14 -14.78 -0.90
C LYS A 40 10.97 -13.68 0.14
N ALA A 41 10.17 -12.65 -0.12
CA ALA A 41 9.67 -11.73 0.90
C ALA A 41 8.57 -12.42 1.72
N SER A 42 8.97 -13.38 2.55
CA SER A 42 8.10 -14.02 3.54
C SER A 42 8.37 -13.35 4.89
N LYS A 43 7.30 -12.94 5.58
CA LYS A 43 7.33 -12.34 6.91
C LYS A 43 8.29 -13.08 7.84
N GLY A 44 9.19 -12.35 8.50
CA GLY A 44 10.03 -12.85 9.59
C GLY A 44 11.48 -13.19 9.24
N LYS A 45 11.88 -13.08 7.97
CA LYS A 45 13.27 -13.31 7.57
C LYS A 45 14.21 -12.20 8.02
N GLN A 46 15.43 -12.58 8.41
CA GLN A 46 16.48 -11.64 8.80
C GLN A 46 17.29 -11.21 7.56
N PHE A 47 17.31 -9.90 7.30
CA PHE A 47 18.08 -9.31 6.20
C PHE A 47 19.36 -8.66 6.73
N LEU A 48 20.44 -8.80 5.97
CA LEU A 48 21.72 -8.14 6.21
C LEU A 48 22.13 -7.33 4.99
N ILE A 49 22.47 -6.06 5.16
CA ILE A 49 22.98 -5.19 4.08
C ILE A 49 24.47 -4.94 4.30
N VAL A 50 25.31 -5.26 3.33
CA VAL A 50 26.76 -5.12 3.37
C VAL A 50 27.20 -4.11 2.32
N GLY A 51 28.05 -3.16 2.73
CA GLY A 51 28.71 -2.26 1.80
C GLY A 51 29.72 -1.39 2.53
N THR A 52 31.00 -1.67 2.34
CA THR A 52 32.10 -0.99 3.04
C THR A 52 32.75 0.13 2.23
N LYS A 53 32.47 0.22 0.92
CA LYS A 53 32.93 1.31 0.04
C LYS A 53 32.57 2.66 0.66
N ASN A 54 33.53 3.59 0.74
CA ASN A 54 33.35 4.91 1.39
C ASN A 54 32.09 5.65 0.92
N LYS A 55 31.74 5.51 -0.37
CA LYS A 55 30.54 6.12 -0.99
C LYS A 55 29.22 5.48 -0.52
N ALA A 56 29.24 4.21 -0.12
CA ALA A 56 28.09 3.42 0.29
C ALA A 56 27.84 3.43 1.81
N VAL A 57 28.85 3.71 2.64
CA VAL A 57 28.80 3.60 4.11
C VAL A 57 27.56 4.26 4.74
N ASP A 58 27.30 5.51 4.38
CA ASP A 58 26.20 6.29 4.94
C ASP A 58 24.84 5.86 4.38
N SER A 59 24.82 5.50 3.09
CA SER A 59 23.63 5.02 2.40
C SER A 59 23.17 3.67 2.96
N VAL A 60 24.09 2.74 3.21
CA VAL A 60 23.83 1.41 3.78
C VAL A 60 23.29 1.53 5.20
N ALA A 61 23.93 2.33 6.06
CA ALA A 61 23.46 2.54 7.43
C ALA A 61 22.05 3.15 7.47
N SER A 62 21.82 4.20 6.66
CA SER A 62 20.52 4.87 6.58
C SER A 62 19.42 3.95 6.04
N ALA A 63 19.75 3.16 5.01
CA ALA A 63 18.86 2.18 4.40
C ALA A 63 18.45 1.09 5.39
N ALA A 64 19.41 0.49 6.09
CA ALA A 64 19.16 -0.58 7.05
C ALA A 64 18.35 -0.10 8.26
N ILE A 65 18.62 1.10 8.79
CA ILE A 65 17.84 1.68 9.89
C ILE A 65 16.39 1.89 9.49
N ARG A 66 16.14 2.39 8.26
CA ARG A 66 14.78 2.56 7.72
C ARG A 66 14.05 1.23 7.55
N ALA A 67 14.75 0.21 7.06
CA ALA A 67 14.22 -1.13 6.86
C ALA A 67 14.07 -1.95 8.15
N ARG A 68 14.66 -1.49 9.26
CA ARG A 68 14.87 -2.26 10.50
C ARG A 68 15.65 -3.57 10.26
N CYS A 69 16.64 -3.53 9.37
CA CYS A 69 17.52 -4.64 9.04
C CYS A 69 18.90 -4.49 9.66
N HIS A 70 19.69 -5.56 9.67
CA HIS A 70 21.09 -5.52 10.10
C HIS A 70 21.98 -4.98 8.98
N TYR A 71 23.13 -4.42 9.33
CA TYR A 71 24.07 -3.92 8.33
C TYR A 71 25.53 -4.04 8.72
N VAL A 72 26.40 -4.02 7.70
CA VAL A 72 27.85 -3.88 7.82
C VAL A 72 28.31 -2.79 6.86
N ASN A 73 28.82 -1.69 7.42
CA ASN A 73 29.23 -0.51 6.64
C ASN A 73 30.69 -0.10 6.84
N LYS A 74 31.51 -0.91 7.53
CA LYS A 74 32.91 -0.59 7.83
C LYS A 74 33.90 -1.57 7.24
N LYS A 75 34.13 -2.72 7.87
CA LYS A 75 34.96 -3.77 7.29
C LYS A 75 34.29 -5.09 7.56
N TRP A 76 34.14 -5.92 6.54
CA TRP A 76 33.76 -7.30 6.73
C TRP A 76 34.91 -8.07 7.39
N LEU A 77 34.72 -8.52 8.63
CA LEU A 77 35.64 -9.44 9.28
C LEU A 77 35.40 -10.85 8.72
N GLY A 78 36.40 -11.42 8.07
CA GLY A 78 36.32 -12.80 7.59
C GLY A 78 35.99 -13.78 8.71
N GLY A 79 35.05 -14.68 8.46
CA GLY A 79 34.51 -15.61 9.44
C GLY A 79 33.25 -15.12 10.14
N MET A 80 32.70 -13.94 9.78
CA MET A 80 31.49 -13.42 10.44
C MET A 80 30.28 -14.31 10.25
N SER A 81 30.11 -14.92 9.08
CA SER A 81 29.00 -15.85 8.83
C SER A 81 29.45 -17.30 9.02
N THR A 82 30.62 -17.66 8.50
CA THR A 82 31.10 -19.06 8.51
C THR A 82 31.54 -19.55 9.90
N ASN A 83 32.06 -18.67 10.75
CA ASN A 83 32.44 -18.98 12.13
C ASN A 83 31.52 -18.24 13.12
N TRP A 84 30.22 -18.52 13.01
CA TRP A 84 29.18 -17.83 13.76
C TRP A 84 29.36 -17.93 15.28
N SER A 85 29.79 -19.08 15.83
CA SER A 85 29.99 -19.26 17.28
C SER A 85 31.01 -18.28 17.86
N THR A 86 32.07 -17.98 17.11
CA THR A 86 33.08 -16.99 17.51
C THR A 86 32.52 -15.57 17.42
N THR A 87 31.75 -15.28 16.37
CA THR A 87 31.08 -13.98 16.17
C THR A 87 30.04 -13.72 17.26
N GLU A 88 29.24 -14.71 17.61
CA GLU A 88 28.27 -14.69 18.70
C GLU A 88 28.92 -14.42 20.05
N THR A 89 30.06 -15.08 20.34
CA THR A 89 30.84 -14.81 21.55
C THR A 89 31.33 -13.36 21.61
N ARG A 90 31.78 -12.80 20.47
CA ARG A 90 32.18 -11.38 20.37
C ARG A 90 30.99 -10.43 20.54
N LEU A 91 29.81 -10.79 20.03
CA LEU A 91 28.57 -10.03 20.21
C LEU A 91 28.12 -10.02 21.68
N HIS A 92 28.22 -11.16 22.37
CA HIS A 92 27.99 -11.24 23.82
C HIS A 92 28.93 -10.32 24.59
N LYS A 93 30.24 -10.43 24.33
CA LYS A 93 31.25 -9.55 24.95
C LYS A 93 30.97 -8.06 24.68
N PHE A 94 30.52 -7.73 23.47
CA PHE A 94 30.14 -6.37 23.11
C PHE A 94 28.92 -5.87 23.89
N ARG A 95 27.89 -6.70 24.06
CA ARG A 95 26.70 -6.37 24.86
C ARG A 95 27.06 -6.13 26.32
N ASP A 96 27.94 -6.96 26.89
CA ASP A 96 28.39 -6.82 28.27
C ASP A 96 29.17 -5.52 28.49
N LEU A 97 30.17 -5.24 27.63
CA LEU A 97 30.95 -4.00 27.70
C LEU A 97 30.08 -2.75 27.55
N ARG A 98 29.06 -2.81 26.68
CA ARG A 98 28.11 -1.71 26.50
C ARG A 98 27.21 -1.51 27.73
N ALA A 99 26.81 -2.61 28.38
CA ALA A 99 26.06 -2.56 29.64
C ALA A 99 26.92 -1.98 30.78
N GLU A 100 28.18 -2.37 30.88
CA GLU A 100 29.14 -1.82 31.85
C GLU A 100 29.41 -0.32 31.64
N GLN A 101 29.52 0.11 30.38
CA GLN A 101 29.64 1.53 30.03
C GLN A 101 28.41 2.31 30.47
N LYS A 102 27.21 1.79 30.21
CA LYS A 102 25.95 2.45 30.59
C LYS A 102 25.77 2.54 32.12
N LYS A 103 26.29 1.56 32.86
CA LYS A 103 26.30 1.55 34.34
C LYS A 103 27.38 2.46 34.95
N GLY A 104 28.23 3.11 34.14
CA GLY A 104 29.30 3.98 34.62
C GLY A 104 30.48 3.25 35.26
N ARG A 105 30.58 1.92 35.10
CA ARG A 105 31.65 1.10 35.71
C ARG A 105 33.04 1.48 35.18
N LEU A 106 33.14 1.89 33.91
CA LEU A 106 34.41 2.31 33.31
C LEU A 106 35.03 3.55 33.97
N ASN A 107 34.24 4.39 34.64
CA ASN A 107 34.75 5.59 35.30
C ASN A 107 35.39 5.27 36.67
N ARG A 108 35.15 4.06 37.21
CA ARG A 108 35.70 3.59 38.48
C ARG A 108 37.03 2.83 38.32
N LEU A 109 37.42 2.55 37.08
CA LEU A 109 38.64 1.82 36.76
C LEU A 109 39.85 2.76 36.65
N PRO A 110 41.08 2.24 36.84
CA PRO A 110 42.30 2.98 36.54
C PRO A 110 42.28 3.54 35.11
N LYS A 111 42.88 4.71 34.89
CA LYS A 111 42.88 5.39 33.57
C LYS A 111 43.37 4.49 32.43
N ARG A 112 44.38 3.64 32.69
CA ARG A 112 44.92 2.67 31.71
C ARG A 112 43.86 1.64 31.28
N ASP A 113 43.20 1.02 32.26
CA ASP A 113 42.21 -0.03 32.02
C ASP A 113 40.95 0.55 31.38
N ALA A 114 40.51 1.72 31.85
CA ALA A 114 39.41 2.45 31.25
C ALA A 114 39.70 2.81 29.78
N ALA A 115 40.92 3.25 29.46
CA ALA A 115 41.32 3.53 28.09
C ALA A 115 41.37 2.27 27.21
N MET A 116 41.86 1.15 27.75
CA MET A 116 41.91 -0.12 27.03
C MET A 116 40.50 -0.64 26.70
N LEU A 117 39.59 -0.63 27.68
CA LEU A 117 38.20 -1.03 27.47
C LEU A 117 37.44 -0.08 26.54
N LYS A 118 37.69 1.24 26.62
CA LYS A 118 37.13 2.21 25.66
C LYS A 118 37.60 1.96 24.24
N ARG A 119 38.90 1.65 24.03
CA ARG A 119 39.43 1.26 22.71
C ARG A 119 38.77 -0.02 22.21
N GLN A 120 38.64 -1.02 23.07
CA GLN A 120 38.00 -2.29 22.71
C GLN A 120 36.53 -2.09 22.35
N LEU A 121 35.79 -1.29 23.13
CA LEU A 121 34.39 -0.95 22.86
C LEU A 121 34.26 -0.18 21.54
N TYR A 122 35.15 0.78 21.27
CA TYR A 122 35.17 1.51 20.01
C TYR A 122 35.38 0.58 18.82
N HIS A 123 36.34 -0.35 18.90
CA HIS A 123 36.56 -1.35 17.84
C HIS A 123 35.33 -2.24 17.65
N LEU A 124 34.75 -2.80 18.72
CA LEU A 124 33.56 -3.64 18.62
C LEU A 124 32.34 -2.87 18.08
N GLN A 125 32.14 -1.63 18.50
CA GLN A 125 31.08 -0.76 18.00
C GLN A 125 31.24 -0.45 16.51
N THR A 126 32.48 -0.30 16.04
CA THR A 126 32.80 0.01 14.64
C THR A 126 32.46 -1.17 13.72
N TYR A 127 32.77 -2.40 14.12
CA TYR A 127 32.58 -3.59 13.26
C TYR A 127 31.28 -4.35 13.52
N LEU A 128 30.84 -4.46 14.78
CA LEU A 128 29.66 -5.25 15.18
C LEU A 128 28.43 -4.38 15.44
N GLY A 129 28.54 -3.06 15.32
CA GLY A 129 27.47 -2.13 15.67
C GLY A 129 26.18 -2.34 14.89
N GLY A 130 26.27 -2.72 13.61
CA GLY A 130 25.11 -2.93 12.73
C GLY A 130 24.51 -4.35 12.78
N ILE A 131 25.22 -5.32 13.38
CA ILE A 131 24.75 -6.71 13.60
C ILE A 131 24.48 -7.03 15.07
N LYS A 132 24.50 -6.02 15.95
CA LYS A 132 24.34 -6.17 17.41
C LYS A 132 23.03 -6.82 17.87
N TYR A 133 22.00 -6.80 17.03
CA TYR A 133 20.67 -7.36 17.34
C TYR A 133 20.46 -8.71 16.65
N MET A 134 21.47 -9.21 15.95
CA MET A 134 21.39 -10.46 15.23
C MET A 134 21.61 -11.63 16.21
N THR A 135 20.66 -12.55 16.26
CA THR A 135 20.69 -13.73 17.16
C THR A 135 21.04 -15.03 16.43
N GLY A 136 21.08 -15.01 15.11
CA GLY A 136 21.41 -16.16 14.27
C GLY A 136 21.84 -15.72 12.88
N LEU A 137 22.09 -16.66 11.99
CA LEU A 137 22.51 -16.37 10.61
C LEU A 137 21.40 -15.62 9.84
N PRO A 138 21.78 -14.67 8.96
CA PRO A 138 20.82 -13.98 8.10
C PRO A 138 20.25 -14.93 7.03
N ASP A 139 18.98 -14.74 6.67
CA ASP A 139 18.31 -15.52 5.63
C ASP A 139 18.62 -15.00 4.22
N ILE A 140 18.91 -13.69 4.10
CA ILE A 140 19.18 -12.99 2.85
C ILE A 140 20.24 -11.93 3.11
N VAL A 141 21.25 -11.88 2.24
CA VAL A 141 22.30 -10.85 2.29
C VAL A 141 22.24 -9.99 1.03
N ILE A 142 22.25 -8.68 1.21
CA ILE A 142 22.30 -7.67 0.14
C ILE A 142 23.69 -7.05 0.16
N ILE A 143 24.38 -7.04 -0.96
CA ILE A 143 25.78 -6.62 -1.06
C ILE A 143 25.89 -5.45 -2.05
N VAL A 144 26.55 -4.39 -1.60
CA VAL A 144 26.88 -3.20 -2.38
C VAL A 144 28.37 -3.27 -2.71
N ASP A 145 28.68 -3.40 -4.00
CA ASP A 145 30.03 -3.61 -4.55
C ASP A 145 30.57 -5.03 -4.29
N GLN A 146 30.71 -5.79 -5.38
CA GLN A 146 31.21 -7.16 -5.36
C GLN A 146 32.72 -7.27 -5.16
N GLN A 147 33.50 -6.29 -5.65
CA GLN A 147 34.97 -6.38 -5.64
C GLN A 147 35.50 -6.21 -4.22
N GLU A 148 34.98 -5.22 -3.50
CA GLU A 148 35.37 -4.96 -2.10
C GLU A 148 34.85 -6.04 -1.14
N GLU A 149 33.66 -6.61 -1.42
CA GLU A 149 32.98 -7.56 -0.52
C GLU A 149 33.08 -9.02 -0.95
N TYR A 150 34.09 -9.37 -1.74
CA TYR A 150 34.27 -10.74 -2.25
C TYR A 150 34.31 -11.81 -1.12
N THR A 151 34.85 -11.46 0.05
CA THR A 151 34.88 -12.37 1.22
C THR A 151 33.46 -12.64 1.74
N ALA A 152 32.60 -11.63 1.79
CA ALA A 152 31.21 -11.78 2.24
C ALA A 152 30.42 -12.65 1.26
N LEU A 153 30.59 -12.45 -0.05
CA LEU A 153 30.01 -13.30 -1.10
C LEU A 153 30.43 -14.76 -0.92
N ARG A 154 31.73 -15.04 -0.80
CA ARG A 154 32.25 -16.41 -0.65
C ARG A 154 31.71 -17.09 0.61
N GLU A 155 31.60 -16.37 1.73
CA GLU A 155 31.02 -16.90 2.95
C GLU A 155 29.52 -17.23 2.77
N CYS A 156 28.77 -16.39 2.08
CA CYS A 156 27.35 -16.62 1.81
C CYS A 156 27.14 -17.84 0.90
N VAL A 157 27.95 -17.97 -0.16
CA VAL A 157 27.94 -19.12 -1.07
C VAL A 157 28.21 -20.42 -0.32
N THR A 158 29.24 -20.43 0.55
CA THR A 158 29.59 -21.61 1.37
C THR A 158 28.44 -22.05 2.28
N LEU A 159 27.68 -21.09 2.81
CA LEU A 159 26.57 -21.35 3.73
C LEU A 159 25.22 -21.56 3.02
N GLY A 160 25.17 -21.41 1.69
CA GLY A 160 23.91 -21.46 0.92
C GLY A 160 22.95 -20.32 1.24
N ILE A 161 23.47 -19.17 1.69
CA ILE A 161 22.65 -17.98 1.98
C ILE A 161 22.45 -17.22 0.67
N PRO A 162 21.19 -16.96 0.25
CA PRO A 162 20.92 -16.25 -1.00
C PRO A 162 21.41 -14.80 -0.94
N THR A 163 22.08 -14.38 -2.00
CA THR A 163 22.74 -13.08 -2.15
C THR A 163 22.09 -12.23 -3.24
N ILE A 164 21.89 -10.95 -2.94
CA ILE A 164 21.49 -9.92 -3.91
C ILE A 164 22.64 -8.94 -4.00
N CYS A 165 23.33 -8.88 -5.14
CA CYS A 165 24.52 -8.05 -5.31
C CYS A 165 24.30 -6.96 -6.36
N LEU A 166 24.79 -5.75 -6.07
CA LEU A 166 24.99 -4.70 -7.05
C LEU A 166 26.26 -5.00 -7.84
N ILE A 167 26.16 -5.02 -9.16
CA ILE A 167 27.22 -5.42 -10.08
C ILE A 167 27.45 -4.30 -11.08
N ASP A 168 28.69 -3.83 -11.18
CA ASP A 168 29.14 -2.92 -12.23
C ASP A 168 29.79 -3.73 -13.37
N THR A 169 30.14 -3.05 -14.46
CA THR A 169 30.75 -3.58 -15.68
C THR A 169 32.05 -4.38 -15.48
N ASN A 170 32.70 -4.24 -14.31
CA ASN A 170 33.96 -4.89 -13.94
C ASN A 170 33.78 -6.12 -13.02
N CYS A 171 32.55 -6.59 -12.84
CA CYS A 171 32.19 -7.63 -11.88
C CYS A 171 31.64 -8.90 -12.57
N ASP A 172 31.78 -10.06 -11.92
CA ASP A 172 31.33 -11.36 -12.44
C ASP A 172 29.91 -11.69 -11.95
N PRO A 173 28.91 -11.77 -12.83
CA PRO A 173 27.52 -11.98 -12.45
C PRO A 173 27.22 -13.37 -11.86
N ASP A 174 28.12 -14.35 -12.02
CA ASP A 174 27.90 -15.74 -11.59
C ASP A 174 28.16 -15.96 -10.08
N LEU A 175 28.76 -14.98 -9.40
CA LEU A 175 29.11 -15.07 -7.98
C LEU A 175 27.95 -14.74 -7.02
N ALA A 176 26.87 -14.13 -7.51
CA ALA A 176 25.69 -13.79 -6.72
C ALA A 176 24.44 -14.48 -7.28
N ASP A 177 23.49 -14.84 -6.41
CA ASP A 177 22.25 -15.48 -6.86
C ASP A 177 21.36 -14.52 -7.66
N ILE A 178 21.37 -13.24 -7.28
CA ILE A 178 20.63 -12.17 -7.95
C ILE A 178 21.59 -11.00 -8.16
N SER A 179 21.90 -10.76 -9.41
CA SER A 179 22.83 -9.75 -9.88
C SER A 179 22.08 -8.54 -10.43
N ILE A 180 22.16 -7.40 -9.76
CA ILE A 180 21.52 -6.14 -10.18
C ILE A 180 22.57 -5.28 -10.89
N PRO A 181 22.46 -5.09 -12.23
CA PRO A 181 23.39 -4.25 -12.96
C PRO A 181 23.19 -2.79 -12.52
N ALA A 182 24.24 -2.19 -11.98
CA ALA A 182 24.19 -0.89 -11.36
C ALA A 182 25.56 -0.22 -11.31
N ASN A 183 25.56 1.11 -11.36
CA ASN A 183 26.76 1.89 -11.10
C ASN A 183 27.02 1.91 -9.58
N ASP A 184 28.11 1.31 -9.12
CA ASP A 184 28.50 1.27 -7.71
C ASP A 184 29.39 2.45 -7.30
N ASP A 185 29.79 3.27 -8.27
CA ASP A 185 30.64 4.45 -8.08
C ASP A 185 29.85 5.72 -7.80
N ALA A 186 28.58 5.74 -8.16
CA ALA A 186 27.69 6.87 -7.95
C ALA A 186 26.86 6.70 -6.67
N ILE A 187 27.02 7.62 -5.71
CA ILE A 187 26.22 7.66 -4.47
C ILE A 187 24.71 7.70 -4.80
N ALA A 188 24.32 8.46 -5.84
CA ALA A 188 22.93 8.56 -6.28
C ALA A 188 22.37 7.21 -6.75
N SER A 189 23.15 6.43 -7.50
CA SER A 189 22.79 5.09 -7.97
C SER A 189 22.59 4.12 -6.80
N ILE A 190 23.61 4.02 -5.92
CA ILE A 190 23.53 3.18 -4.70
C ILE A 190 22.31 3.56 -3.86
N ARG A 191 22.10 4.86 -3.63
CA ARG A 191 20.99 5.36 -2.82
C ARG A 191 19.63 5.03 -3.45
N LEU A 192 19.50 5.19 -4.77
CA LEU A 192 18.26 4.87 -5.49
C LEU A 192 17.92 3.38 -5.34
N ILE A 193 18.89 2.50 -5.59
CA ILE A 193 18.67 1.06 -5.59
C ILE A 193 18.43 0.55 -4.17
N LEU A 194 19.26 0.97 -3.20
CA LEU A 194 19.02 0.64 -1.80
C LEU A 194 17.67 1.15 -1.32
N ASN A 195 17.23 2.34 -1.71
CA ASN A 195 15.90 2.85 -1.36
C ASN A 195 14.79 1.97 -1.91
N LYS A 196 14.89 1.54 -3.18
CA LYS A 196 13.90 0.64 -3.80
C LYS A 196 13.90 -0.75 -3.14
N LEU A 197 15.07 -1.30 -2.83
CA LEU A 197 15.20 -2.58 -2.11
C LEU A 197 14.64 -2.49 -0.69
N VAL A 198 15.00 -1.46 0.07
CA VAL A 198 14.48 -1.22 1.42
C VAL A 198 12.97 -1.01 1.41
N PHE A 199 12.46 -0.28 0.42
CA PHE A 199 11.03 -0.11 0.24
C PHE A 199 10.36 -1.46 0.00
N ALA A 200 10.91 -2.32 -0.88
CA ALA A 200 10.38 -3.66 -1.09
C ALA A 200 10.47 -4.57 0.17
N ILE A 201 11.51 -4.42 0.99
CA ILE A 201 11.65 -5.15 2.27
C ILE A 201 10.61 -4.66 3.29
N GLY A 202 10.40 -3.34 3.37
CA GLY A 202 9.44 -2.71 4.29
C GLY A 202 7.98 -2.89 3.86
N GLU A 203 7.71 -2.85 2.55
CA GLU A 203 6.38 -3.02 1.93
C GLU A 203 5.98 -4.49 1.75
N GLY A 204 6.71 -5.43 2.35
CA GLY A 204 6.21 -6.79 2.57
C GLY A 204 4.86 -6.86 3.29
N GLY A 205 4.29 -5.72 3.73
CA GLY A 205 2.89 -5.57 4.10
C GLY A 205 2.17 -4.51 3.25
N PHE A 206 1.55 -4.94 2.16
CA PHE A 206 0.48 -4.24 1.40
C PHE A 206 0.91 -2.98 0.61
N GLN A 207 0.91 -3.11 -0.72
CA GLN A 207 0.93 -1.98 -1.65
C GLN A 207 -0.42 -1.25 -1.54
N VAL A 208 -0.46 -0.13 -0.83
CA VAL A 208 -1.63 0.74 -0.78
C VAL A 208 -1.48 1.81 -1.85
N HIS A 209 -2.53 2.05 -2.62
CA HIS A 209 -2.55 3.10 -3.65
C HIS A 209 -2.57 4.47 -2.96
N ALA A 210 -1.38 5.07 -2.77
CA ALA A 210 -1.23 6.34 -2.06
C ALA A 210 -2.04 7.48 -2.68
N GLN A 211 -2.27 7.42 -4.00
CA GLN A 211 -3.15 8.34 -4.72
C GLN A 211 -4.55 8.39 -4.12
N VAL A 212 -5.16 7.23 -3.84
CA VAL A 212 -6.50 7.13 -3.26
C VAL A 212 -6.58 7.81 -1.91
N LEU A 213 -5.55 7.64 -1.08
CA LEU A 213 -5.50 8.26 0.25
C LEU A 213 -5.45 9.78 0.14
N ILE A 214 -4.59 10.31 -0.72
CA ILE A 214 -4.42 11.76 -0.89
C ILE A 214 -5.71 12.39 -1.42
N THR A 215 -6.29 11.83 -2.47
CA THR A 215 -7.51 12.40 -3.08
C THR A 215 -8.71 12.27 -2.14
N SER A 216 -8.84 11.16 -1.41
CA SER A 216 -9.89 10.99 -0.39
C SER A 216 -9.74 11.99 0.75
N TRP A 217 -8.52 12.23 1.23
CA TRP A 217 -8.27 13.22 2.29
C TRP A 217 -8.64 14.65 1.87
N VAL A 218 -8.35 15.02 0.62
CA VAL A 218 -8.77 16.32 0.09
C VAL A 218 -10.29 16.45 0.09
N VAL A 219 -11.00 15.43 -0.42
CA VAL A 219 -12.48 15.43 -0.44
C VAL A 219 -13.06 15.50 0.98
N ILE A 220 -12.51 14.70 1.91
CA ILE A 220 -12.93 14.71 3.32
C ILE A 220 -12.68 16.08 3.96
N ALA A 221 -11.54 16.71 3.71
CA ALA A 221 -11.21 18.03 4.24
C ALA A 221 -12.15 19.11 3.68
N ILE A 222 -12.50 19.05 2.39
CA ILE A 222 -13.46 19.97 1.78
C ILE A 222 -14.85 19.81 2.40
N LEU A 223 -15.33 18.57 2.56
CA LEU A 223 -16.64 18.27 3.17
C LEU A 223 -16.71 18.72 4.62
N LEU A 224 -15.74 18.32 5.45
CA LEU A 224 -15.72 18.67 6.87
C LEU A 224 -15.49 20.18 7.08
N GLY A 225 -14.60 20.79 6.29
CA GLY A 225 -14.30 22.21 6.37
C GLY A 225 -15.52 23.07 6.02
N SER A 226 -16.20 22.75 4.91
CA SER A 226 -17.39 23.49 4.48
C SER A 226 -18.56 23.33 5.45
N ALA A 227 -18.80 22.11 5.97
CA ALA A 227 -19.82 21.87 6.98
C ALA A 227 -19.50 22.57 8.31
N ALA A 228 -18.25 22.54 8.77
CA ALA A 228 -17.84 23.22 10.01
C ALA A 228 -17.97 24.74 9.93
N ILE A 229 -17.72 25.33 8.75
CA ILE A 229 -17.94 26.77 8.53
C ILE A 229 -19.44 27.09 8.59
N ALA A 230 -20.29 26.26 7.97
CA ALA A 230 -21.74 26.47 7.97
C ALA A 230 -22.37 26.31 9.36
N VAL A 231 -21.86 25.40 10.19
CA VAL A 231 -22.40 25.08 11.52
C VAL A 231 -21.75 25.91 12.65
N ARG A 232 -20.81 26.81 12.33
CA ARG A 232 -20.04 27.53 13.36
C ARG A 232 -20.89 28.49 14.21
N ASN A 233 -21.91 29.10 13.64
CA ASN A 233 -22.86 29.99 14.32
C ASN A 233 -24.26 29.77 13.72
N PRO A 234 -24.99 28.71 14.11
CA PRO A 234 -26.30 28.42 13.55
C PRO A 234 -27.31 29.47 14.00
N GLN A 235 -28.05 30.04 13.05
CA GLN A 235 -29.12 31.00 13.32
C GLN A 235 -30.47 30.34 13.01
N THR A 236 -31.52 30.77 13.72
CA THR A 236 -32.91 30.32 13.47
C THR A 236 -33.46 30.82 12.14
N ILE A 237 -32.96 31.95 11.63
CA ILE A 237 -33.18 32.39 10.26
C ILE A 237 -31.92 32.02 9.47
N PRO A 238 -32.01 31.10 8.49
CA PRO A 238 -30.82 30.54 7.87
C PRO A 238 -30.11 31.58 6.98
N THR A 239 -28.79 31.66 7.16
CA THR A 239 -27.90 32.45 6.31
C THR A 239 -27.57 31.72 5.01
N ASN A 240 -27.07 32.41 3.97
CA ASN A 240 -26.86 31.82 2.63
C ASN A 240 -26.11 30.47 2.61
N GLY A 241 -25.09 30.29 3.47
CA GLY A 241 -24.37 29.02 3.57
C GLY A 241 -25.14 27.93 4.32
N GLN A 242 -25.86 28.31 5.38
CA GLN A 242 -26.72 27.40 6.14
C GLN A 242 -27.88 26.89 5.27
N ASN A 243 -28.49 27.76 4.45
CA ASN A 243 -29.56 27.41 3.49
C ASN A 243 -29.19 26.22 2.61
N PHE A 244 -27.97 26.21 2.04
CA PHE A 244 -27.53 25.13 1.16
C PHE A 244 -27.42 23.79 1.91
N PHE A 245 -26.76 23.78 3.08
CA PHE A 245 -26.59 22.56 3.86
C PHE A 245 -27.91 22.05 4.45
N GLU A 246 -28.80 22.95 4.83
CA GLU A 246 -30.13 22.62 5.36
C GLU A 246 -31.02 22.03 4.26
N TYR A 247 -31.00 22.60 3.05
CA TYR A 247 -31.66 22.03 1.87
C TYR A 247 -31.13 20.63 1.54
N VAL A 248 -29.81 20.45 1.55
CA VAL A 248 -29.17 19.14 1.31
C VAL A 248 -29.56 18.13 2.39
N LEU A 249 -29.60 18.54 3.67
CA LEU A 249 -30.00 17.68 4.77
C LEU A 249 -31.47 17.28 4.68
N GLU A 250 -32.35 18.21 4.33
CA GLU A 250 -33.77 17.96 4.10
C GLU A 250 -33.98 16.99 2.93
N PHE A 251 -33.24 17.19 1.83
CA PHE A 251 -33.24 16.26 0.70
C PHE A 251 -32.80 14.83 1.10
N ILE A 252 -31.72 14.69 1.86
CA ILE A 252 -31.26 13.38 2.36
C ILE A 252 -32.29 12.76 3.31
N ARG A 253 -32.94 13.60 4.14
CA ARG A 253 -33.98 13.16 5.07
C ARG A 253 -35.20 12.64 4.32
N ASP A 254 -35.66 13.35 3.30
CA ASP A 254 -36.80 12.94 2.47
C ASP A 254 -36.51 11.67 1.68
N LEU A 255 -35.30 11.56 1.11
CA LEU A 255 -34.84 10.35 0.46
C LEU A 255 -34.82 9.17 1.44
N SER A 256 -34.26 9.36 2.63
CA SER A 256 -34.18 8.31 3.65
C SER A 256 -35.57 7.90 4.14
N LYS A 257 -36.45 8.87 4.40
CA LYS A 257 -37.83 8.64 4.85
C LYS A 257 -38.65 7.87 3.82
N THR A 258 -38.52 8.23 2.55
CA THR A 258 -39.27 7.60 1.45
C THR A 258 -38.82 6.16 1.21
N GLN A 259 -37.52 5.87 1.35
CA GLN A 259 -36.96 4.56 1.02
C GLN A 259 -36.86 3.59 2.21
N ILE A 260 -36.65 4.08 3.42
CA ILE A 260 -36.45 3.25 4.64
C ILE A 260 -37.74 3.09 5.44
N GLY A 261 -38.68 4.05 5.36
CA GLY A 261 -39.91 4.07 6.15
C GLY A 261 -39.74 4.80 7.49
N GLU A 262 -40.58 4.50 8.48
CA GLU A 262 -40.70 5.29 9.74
C GLU A 262 -39.40 5.35 10.57
N GLU A 263 -38.53 4.34 10.47
CA GLU A 263 -37.28 4.24 11.25
C GLU A 263 -36.05 4.80 10.49
N TYR A 264 -36.24 5.81 9.65
CA TYR A 264 -35.15 6.40 8.86
C TYR A 264 -34.12 7.19 9.69
N GLY A 265 -34.49 7.65 10.89
CA GLY A 265 -33.70 8.61 11.70
C GLY A 265 -32.22 8.22 11.91
N PRO A 266 -31.91 7.01 12.41
CA PRO A 266 -30.52 6.56 12.62
C PRO A 266 -29.70 6.43 11.32
N TRP A 267 -30.36 6.30 10.18
CA TRP A 267 -29.72 6.04 8.88
C TRP A 267 -29.43 7.29 8.07
N VAL A 268 -30.03 8.44 8.43
CA VAL A 268 -29.79 9.73 7.76
C VAL A 268 -28.29 10.08 7.67
N PRO A 269 -27.47 9.96 8.74
CA PRO A 269 -26.04 10.27 8.65
C PRO A 269 -25.30 9.33 7.68
N PHE A 270 -25.67 8.05 7.67
CA PHE A 270 -25.04 7.05 6.80
C PHE A 270 -25.31 7.35 5.32
N ILE A 271 -26.58 7.53 4.96
CA ILE A 271 -26.97 7.86 3.59
C ILE A 271 -26.39 9.22 3.16
N GLY A 272 -26.39 10.20 4.06
CA GLY A 272 -25.82 11.52 3.79
C GLY A 272 -24.31 11.48 3.54
N ILE A 273 -23.54 10.75 4.35
CA ILE A 273 -22.10 10.59 4.15
C ILE A 273 -21.81 9.91 2.81
N MET A 274 -22.52 8.83 2.48
CA MET A 274 -22.32 8.12 1.22
C MET A 274 -22.65 9.00 0.01
N PHE A 275 -23.79 9.70 0.06
CA PHE A 275 -24.21 10.61 -1.00
C PHE A 275 -23.20 11.75 -1.21
N LEU A 276 -22.87 12.48 -0.14
CA LEU A 276 -21.99 13.64 -0.21
C LEU A 276 -20.55 13.26 -0.56
N PHE A 277 -20.05 12.14 -0.02
CA PHE A 277 -18.72 11.65 -0.35
C PHE A 277 -18.60 11.29 -1.83
N ILE A 278 -19.55 10.53 -2.38
CA ILE A 278 -19.53 10.13 -3.79
C ILE A 278 -19.74 11.36 -4.69
N PHE A 279 -20.71 12.21 -4.36
CA PHE A 279 -21.02 13.41 -5.14
C PHE A 279 -19.82 14.35 -5.23
N VAL A 280 -19.21 14.71 -4.09
CA VAL A 280 -18.05 15.60 -4.07
C VAL A 280 -16.80 14.92 -4.63
N SER A 281 -16.60 13.61 -4.43
CA SER A 281 -15.49 12.88 -5.06
C SER A 281 -15.54 12.92 -6.58
N ASN A 282 -16.73 12.70 -7.15
CA ASN A 282 -16.94 12.70 -8.59
C ASN A 282 -16.74 14.09 -9.18
N TRP A 283 -17.32 15.12 -8.55
CA TRP A 283 -17.15 16.51 -8.96
C TRP A 283 -15.70 16.97 -8.81
N SER A 284 -15.02 16.59 -7.73
CA SER A 284 -13.61 16.90 -7.49
C SER A 284 -12.71 16.29 -8.57
N GLY A 285 -12.98 15.07 -9.02
CA GLY A 285 -12.21 14.44 -10.10
C GLY A 285 -12.43 15.06 -11.48
N ALA A 286 -13.64 15.58 -11.73
CA ALA A 286 -13.98 16.24 -12.99
C ALA A 286 -13.52 17.71 -13.06
N LEU A 287 -13.54 18.42 -11.93
CA LEU A 287 -13.24 19.86 -11.84
C LEU A 287 -11.78 20.17 -11.50
N LEU A 288 -11.06 19.29 -10.81
CA LEU A 288 -9.66 19.55 -10.47
C LEU A 288 -8.77 19.39 -11.72
N PRO A 289 -8.02 20.45 -12.13
CA PRO A 289 -7.18 20.38 -13.30
C PRO A 289 -5.97 19.46 -13.08
N ARG A 290 -6.06 18.22 -13.58
CA ARG A 290 -5.02 17.16 -13.53
C ARG A 290 -3.64 17.58 -14.05
N LYS A 291 -3.58 18.51 -15.01
CA LYS A 291 -2.33 18.92 -15.66
C LYS A 291 -1.42 19.82 -14.83
N ILE A 292 -1.89 20.38 -13.71
CA ILE A 292 -1.09 21.34 -12.91
C ILE A 292 -0.20 20.61 -11.88
N ILE A 293 -0.55 19.38 -11.48
CA ILE A 293 0.15 18.65 -10.42
C ILE A 293 0.49 17.23 -10.91
N GLN A 294 1.64 17.06 -11.56
CA GLN A 294 2.17 15.72 -11.90
C GLN A 294 2.84 15.10 -10.67
N LEU A 295 2.29 13.99 -10.16
CA LEU A 295 3.02 13.15 -9.21
C LEU A 295 3.95 12.20 -9.98
N PRO A 296 5.14 11.90 -9.44
CA PRO A 296 6.11 11.02 -10.09
C PRO A 296 5.66 9.55 -10.23
N HIS A 297 4.48 9.16 -9.71
CA HIS A 297 4.00 7.77 -9.71
C HIS A 297 2.46 7.63 -9.93
N GLY A 298 1.80 8.56 -10.65
CA GLY A 298 0.38 8.41 -11.01
C GLY A 298 -0.35 9.73 -11.29
N GLU A 299 -1.53 9.66 -11.93
CA GLU A 299 -2.39 10.83 -12.19
C GLU A 299 -3.36 11.08 -11.02
N LEU A 300 -3.57 12.33 -10.60
CA LEU A 300 -4.57 12.68 -9.59
C LEU A 300 -5.99 12.57 -10.15
N ALA A 301 -6.56 11.37 -10.13
CA ALA A 301 -7.95 11.11 -10.50
C ALA A 301 -8.91 11.16 -9.30
N ALA A 302 -10.22 11.05 -9.55
CA ALA A 302 -11.23 10.92 -8.49
C ALA A 302 -10.88 9.74 -7.55
N PRO A 303 -11.14 9.84 -6.23
CA PRO A 303 -10.99 8.70 -5.32
C PRO A 303 -11.76 7.45 -5.79
N THR A 304 -12.89 7.66 -6.45
CA THR A 304 -13.81 6.65 -6.97
C THR A 304 -13.35 5.97 -8.26
N ASN A 305 -12.26 6.44 -8.90
CA ASN A 305 -11.66 5.76 -10.04
C ASN A 305 -10.93 4.47 -9.60
N ASP A 306 -10.47 4.41 -8.35
CA ASP A 306 -9.87 3.19 -7.83
C ASP A 306 -10.95 2.19 -7.38
N ILE A 307 -10.77 0.93 -7.80
CA ILE A 307 -11.66 -0.17 -7.43
C ILE A 307 -11.71 -0.37 -5.91
N ASN A 308 -10.63 -0.08 -5.19
CA ASN A 308 -10.56 -0.21 -3.74
C ASN A 308 -11.58 0.70 -3.06
N THR A 309 -11.75 1.93 -3.52
CA THR A 309 -12.70 2.90 -2.94
C THR A 309 -14.14 2.46 -3.21
N THR A 310 -14.46 2.10 -4.46
CA THR A 310 -15.82 1.71 -4.85
C THR A 310 -16.25 0.40 -4.19
N VAL A 311 -15.35 -0.58 -4.11
CA VAL A 311 -15.58 -1.84 -3.40
C VAL A 311 -15.69 -1.60 -1.89
N ALA A 312 -14.88 -0.73 -1.28
CA ALA A 312 -15.01 -0.40 0.13
C ALA A 312 -16.38 0.23 0.46
N LEU A 313 -16.85 1.15 -0.37
CA LEU A 313 -18.19 1.76 -0.25
C LEU A 313 -19.32 0.72 -0.40
N ALA A 314 -19.20 -0.21 -1.36
CA ALA A 314 -20.17 -1.30 -1.50
C ALA A 314 -20.13 -2.30 -0.35
N LEU A 315 -18.95 -2.61 0.18
CA LEU A 315 -18.83 -3.49 1.34
C LEU A 315 -19.42 -2.81 2.58
N LEU A 316 -19.21 -1.51 2.73
CA LEU A 316 -19.78 -0.72 3.82
C LEU A 316 -21.32 -0.64 3.75
N THR A 317 -21.91 -0.51 2.56
CA THR A 317 -23.37 -0.62 2.35
C THR A 317 -23.90 -2.03 2.57
N SER A 318 -23.15 -3.07 2.18
CA SER A 318 -23.47 -4.47 2.47
C SER A 318 -23.50 -4.74 3.99
N VAL A 319 -22.47 -4.28 4.71
CA VAL A 319 -22.42 -4.41 6.17
C VAL A 319 -23.57 -3.64 6.84
N ALA A 320 -23.89 -2.43 6.35
CA ALA A 320 -25.04 -1.66 6.83
C ALA A 320 -26.37 -2.39 6.59
N TYR A 321 -26.56 -3.01 5.42
CA TYR A 321 -27.72 -3.84 5.11
C TYR A 321 -27.88 -5.01 6.11
N PHE A 322 -26.81 -5.77 6.35
CA PHE A 322 -26.85 -6.86 7.32
C PHE A 322 -27.05 -6.36 8.75
N TYR A 323 -26.43 -5.25 9.12
CA TYR A 323 -26.57 -4.64 10.44
C TYR A 323 -28.02 -4.16 10.69
N ALA A 324 -28.64 -3.52 9.71
CA ALA A 324 -30.05 -3.11 9.77
C ALA A 324 -30.98 -4.31 9.98
N GLY A 325 -30.75 -5.38 9.19
CA GLY A 325 -31.49 -6.63 9.29
C GLY A 325 -31.35 -7.30 10.66
N LEU A 326 -30.13 -7.45 11.16
CA LEU A 326 -29.86 -8.05 12.48
C LEU A 326 -30.38 -7.18 13.64
N SER A 327 -30.23 -5.86 13.55
CA SER A 327 -30.62 -4.95 14.64
C SER A 327 -32.14 -4.95 14.86
N LYS A 328 -32.94 -5.15 13.80
CA LYS A 328 -34.41 -5.14 13.90
C LYS A 328 -35.01 -6.51 14.15
N LYS A 329 -34.50 -7.56 13.50
CA LYS A 329 -35.07 -8.93 13.55
C LYS A 329 -34.30 -9.90 14.45
N GLY A 330 -33.16 -9.48 15.00
CA GLY A 330 -32.29 -10.34 15.81
C GLY A 330 -31.79 -11.57 15.04
N LEU A 331 -31.55 -12.68 15.75
CA LEU A 331 -31.16 -13.97 15.14
C LEU A 331 -32.26 -14.55 14.22
N GLY A 332 -33.49 -14.07 14.32
CA GLY A 332 -34.60 -14.42 13.42
C GLY A 332 -34.44 -13.88 12.00
N TYR A 333 -33.52 -12.93 11.77
CA TYR A 333 -33.17 -12.43 10.44
C TYR A 333 -32.78 -13.55 9.47
N PHE A 334 -32.03 -14.55 9.97
CA PHE A 334 -31.57 -15.66 9.15
C PHE A 334 -32.70 -16.63 8.77
N GLY A 335 -33.87 -16.54 9.42
CA GLY A 335 -35.07 -17.29 9.04
C GLY A 335 -35.57 -16.95 7.62
N LYS A 336 -35.27 -15.73 7.13
CA LYS A 336 -35.58 -15.28 5.75
C LYS A 336 -34.85 -16.11 4.69
N TYR A 337 -33.74 -16.78 5.03
CA TYR A 337 -33.02 -17.64 4.10
C TYR A 337 -33.70 -19.00 3.88
N ILE A 338 -34.61 -19.40 4.78
CA ILE A 338 -35.21 -20.75 4.80
C ILE A 338 -36.65 -20.75 4.28
N GLN A 339 -37.37 -19.62 4.36
CA GLN A 339 -38.74 -19.50 3.84
C GLN A 339 -38.77 -18.90 2.41
N PRO A 340 -39.62 -19.38 1.49
CA PRO A 340 -40.64 -20.44 1.61
C PRO A 340 -40.15 -21.86 1.33
N THR A 341 -38.97 -22.05 0.72
CA THR A 341 -38.37 -23.38 0.47
C THR A 341 -36.86 -23.42 0.76
N PRO A 342 -36.31 -24.48 1.40
CA PRO A 342 -34.88 -24.61 1.68
C PRO A 342 -33.97 -24.63 0.44
N ILE A 343 -34.54 -24.94 -0.73
CA ILE A 343 -33.83 -24.97 -2.02
C ILE A 343 -33.42 -23.55 -2.46
N LEU A 344 -34.12 -22.51 -1.98
CA LEU A 344 -33.86 -21.11 -2.33
C LEU A 344 -32.72 -20.48 -1.52
N LEU A 345 -32.23 -21.17 -0.49
CA LEU A 345 -31.21 -20.68 0.44
C LEU A 345 -29.91 -20.19 -0.24
N PRO A 346 -29.25 -20.97 -1.13
CA PRO A 346 -28.04 -20.49 -1.82
C PRO A 346 -28.31 -19.30 -2.74
N ILE A 347 -29.51 -19.22 -3.33
CA ILE A 347 -29.90 -18.13 -4.22
C ILE A 347 -30.12 -16.84 -3.43
N ASN A 348 -30.81 -16.90 -2.28
CA ASN A 348 -31.06 -15.72 -1.45
C ASN A 348 -29.76 -15.17 -0.84
N ILE A 349 -28.85 -16.04 -0.39
CA ILE A 349 -27.52 -15.61 0.09
C ILE A 349 -26.74 -14.94 -1.05
N LEU A 350 -26.69 -15.56 -2.23
CA LEU A 350 -26.01 -14.99 -3.39
C LEU A 350 -26.64 -13.65 -3.81
N LYS A 351 -27.97 -13.53 -3.75
CA LYS A 351 -28.71 -12.30 -4.08
C LYS A 351 -28.33 -11.15 -3.14
N ASP A 352 -28.24 -11.40 -1.84
CA ASP A 352 -27.87 -10.37 -0.86
C ASP A 352 -26.41 -9.93 -1.01
N PHE A 353 -25.50 -10.84 -1.40
CA PHE A 353 -24.12 -10.48 -1.73
C PHE A 353 -23.99 -9.74 -3.08
N THR A 354 -24.80 -10.10 -4.08
CA THR A 354 -24.70 -9.49 -5.42
C THR A 354 -25.32 -8.10 -5.52
N LYS A 355 -26.30 -7.75 -4.66
CA LYS A 355 -26.94 -6.42 -4.65
C LYS A 355 -25.94 -5.26 -4.41
N PRO A 356 -25.13 -5.24 -3.33
CA PRO A 356 -24.11 -4.20 -3.14
C PRO A 356 -22.99 -4.27 -4.17
N LEU A 357 -22.57 -5.49 -4.55
CA LEU A 357 -21.52 -5.72 -5.54
C LEU A 357 -21.88 -5.13 -6.92
N SER A 358 -23.12 -5.38 -7.39
CA SER A 358 -23.62 -4.84 -8.66
C SER A 358 -23.66 -3.32 -8.64
N LEU A 359 -23.94 -2.72 -7.48
CA LEU A 359 -24.03 -1.28 -7.30
C LEU A 359 -22.64 -0.62 -7.27
N SER A 360 -21.62 -1.25 -6.65
CA SER A 360 -20.22 -0.82 -6.82
C SER A 360 -19.77 -0.88 -8.27
N PHE A 361 -20.03 -1.99 -8.97
CA PHE A 361 -19.59 -2.12 -10.36
C PHE A 361 -20.29 -1.12 -11.28
N ARG A 362 -21.55 -0.78 -11.01
CA ARG A 362 -22.26 0.27 -11.74
C ARG A 362 -21.63 1.64 -11.51
N LEU A 363 -21.29 2.00 -10.27
CA LEU A 363 -20.64 3.28 -9.97
C LEU A 363 -19.24 3.34 -10.59
N PHE A 364 -18.43 2.31 -10.37
CA PHE A 364 -17.07 2.17 -10.90
C PHE A 364 -17.04 2.24 -12.43
N GLY A 365 -17.86 1.44 -13.10
CA GLY A 365 -17.87 1.36 -14.56
C GLY A 365 -18.22 2.69 -15.22
N ASN A 366 -19.14 3.46 -14.62
CA ASN A 366 -19.52 4.75 -15.17
C ASN A 366 -18.47 5.84 -14.94
N ILE A 367 -17.87 5.90 -13.74
CA ILE A 367 -16.83 6.89 -13.44
C ILE A 367 -15.58 6.62 -14.28
N LEU A 368 -15.20 5.35 -14.41
CA LEU A 368 -14.08 4.94 -15.26
C LEU A 368 -14.37 5.25 -16.74
N ALA A 369 -15.60 5.00 -17.21
CA ALA A 369 -15.99 5.33 -18.59
C ALA A 369 -15.92 6.84 -18.86
N ASP A 370 -16.50 7.66 -17.98
CA ASP A 370 -16.47 9.12 -18.11
C ASP A 370 -15.02 9.64 -18.10
N GLU A 371 -14.16 9.10 -17.22
CA GLU A 371 -12.76 9.48 -17.18
C GLU A 371 -11.98 9.06 -18.44
N LEU A 372 -12.20 7.84 -18.92
CA LEU A 372 -11.57 7.33 -20.14
C LEU A 372 -12.00 8.15 -21.37
N VAL A 373 -13.27 8.52 -21.46
CA VAL A 373 -13.80 9.37 -22.54
C VAL A 373 -13.08 10.73 -22.55
N VAL A 374 -12.89 11.34 -21.38
CA VAL A 374 -12.17 12.62 -21.27
C VAL A 374 -10.71 12.48 -21.69
N VAL A 375 -10.01 11.43 -21.25
CA VAL A 375 -8.61 11.17 -21.62
C VAL A 375 -8.46 10.96 -23.14
N VAL A 376 -9.31 10.13 -23.72
CA VAL A 376 -9.30 9.83 -25.17
C VAL A 376 -9.60 11.08 -26.00
N LEU A 377 -10.62 11.87 -25.63
CA LEU A 377 -10.98 13.08 -26.35
C LEU A 377 -9.92 14.17 -26.27
N VAL A 378 -9.32 14.37 -25.09
CA VAL A 378 -8.22 15.33 -24.89
C VAL A 378 -6.94 14.90 -25.62
N SER A 379 -6.73 13.60 -25.82
CA SER A 379 -5.63 13.09 -26.64
C SER A 379 -5.83 13.30 -28.14
N LEU A 380 -7.08 13.38 -28.60
CA LEU A 380 -7.41 13.45 -30.02
C LEU A 380 -7.61 14.88 -30.53
N VAL A 381 -8.15 15.78 -29.70
CA VAL A 381 -8.59 17.12 -30.10
C VAL A 381 -8.20 18.16 -29.03
N PRO A 382 -7.91 19.42 -29.41
CA PRO A 382 -7.66 20.49 -28.44
C PRO A 382 -8.78 20.63 -27.40
N SER A 383 -8.40 20.95 -26.16
CA SER A 383 -9.24 20.90 -24.95
C SER A 383 -10.55 21.68 -24.97
N VAL A 384 -10.83 22.48 -26.00
CA VAL A 384 -12.09 23.23 -26.14
C VAL A 384 -13.24 22.34 -26.63
N VAL A 385 -12.94 21.35 -27.49
CA VAL A 385 -13.96 20.48 -28.10
C VAL A 385 -14.59 19.48 -27.11
N PRO A 386 -13.86 18.90 -26.13
CA PRO A 386 -14.44 17.95 -25.17
C PRO A 386 -15.34 18.57 -24.09
N ILE A 387 -15.39 19.91 -23.97
CA ILE A 387 -16.08 20.60 -22.85
C ILE A 387 -17.57 20.21 -22.74
N PRO A 388 -18.36 20.16 -23.83
CA PRO A 388 -19.76 19.74 -23.73
C PRO A 388 -19.92 18.28 -23.27
N VAL A 389 -19.00 17.40 -23.70
CA VAL A 389 -19.00 15.98 -23.30
C VAL A 389 -18.61 15.84 -21.82
N MET A 390 -17.64 16.63 -21.35
CA MET A 390 -17.29 16.71 -19.92
C MET A 390 -18.46 17.17 -19.07
N PHE A 391 -19.26 18.13 -19.54
CA PHE A 391 -20.45 18.57 -18.82
C PHE A 391 -21.50 17.46 -18.72
N LEU A 392 -21.69 16.69 -19.79
CA LEU A 392 -22.57 15.50 -19.78
C LEU A 392 -22.06 14.46 -18.79
N GLY A 393 -20.76 14.16 -18.78
CA GLY A 393 -20.13 13.25 -17.80
C GLY A 393 -20.26 13.74 -16.36
N LEU A 394 -20.13 15.04 -16.12
CA LEU A 394 -20.30 15.62 -14.79
C LEU A 394 -21.76 15.51 -14.32
N PHE A 395 -22.73 15.70 -15.23
CA PHE A 395 -24.15 15.50 -14.95
C PHE A 395 -24.48 14.04 -14.63
N THR A 396 -23.99 13.07 -15.42
CA THR A 396 -24.18 11.63 -15.16
C THR A 396 -23.57 11.22 -13.81
N SER A 397 -22.39 11.76 -13.48
CA SER A 397 -21.70 11.46 -12.22
C SER A 397 -22.48 11.92 -10.98
N GLY A 398 -23.19 13.05 -11.06
CA GLY A 398 -24.06 13.56 -9.99
C GLY A 398 -25.31 12.69 -9.82
N ILE A 399 -25.95 12.32 -10.94
CA ILE A 399 -27.11 11.41 -10.93
C ILE A 399 -26.74 10.05 -10.33
N GLN A 400 -25.53 9.55 -10.60
CA GLN A 400 -25.09 8.27 -10.06
C GLN A 400 -24.89 8.29 -8.55
N ALA A 401 -24.36 9.38 -7.99
CA ALA A 401 -24.29 9.54 -6.54
C ALA A 401 -25.68 9.48 -5.91
N LEU A 402 -26.67 10.12 -6.55
CA LEU A 402 -28.07 10.06 -6.13
C LEU A 402 -28.65 8.65 -6.24
N ILE A 403 -28.52 7.98 -7.39
CA ILE A 403 -28.99 6.60 -7.59
C ILE A 403 -28.37 5.65 -6.58
N PHE A 404 -27.07 5.81 -6.28
CA PHE A 404 -26.37 5.03 -5.27
C PHE A 404 -27.01 5.21 -3.90
N ALA A 405 -27.21 6.46 -3.46
CA ALA A 405 -27.81 6.77 -2.16
C ALA A 405 -29.24 6.25 -2.05
N THR A 406 -30.06 6.44 -3.09
CA THR A 406 -31.45 5.93 -3.15
C THR A 406 -31.49 4.42 -3.06
N LEU A 407 -30.68 3.70 -3.84
CA LEU A 407 -30.64 2.24 -3.81
C LEU A 407 -30.07 1.70 -2.49
N ALA A 408 -29.05 2.35 -1.91
CA ALA A 408 -28.53 1.98 -0.60
C ALA A 408 -29.61 2.13 0.49
N ALA A 409 -30.37 3.24 0.46
CA ALA A 409 -31.49 3.47 1.36
C ALA A 409 -32.61 2.42 1.14
N ALA A 410 -32.95 2.13 -0.11
CA ALA A 410 -33.96 1.12 -0.45
C ALA A 410 -33.56 -0.29 0.02
N TYR A 411 -32.28 -0.66 -0.09
CA TYR A 411 -31.81 -1.94 0.43
C TYR A 411 -31.87 -1.99 1.96
N ILE A 412 -31.50 -0.91 2.64
CA ILE A 412 -31.64 -0.82 4.10
C ILE A 412 -33.12 -0.97 4.49
N GLY A 413 -34.04 -0.30 3.81
CA GLY A 413 -35.49 -0.47 3.98
C GLY A 413 -35.94 -1.93 3.78
N GLU A 414 -35.53 -2.57 2.68
CA GLU A 414 -35.86 -3.98 2.37
C GLU A 414 -35.33 -4.96 3.44
N SER A 415 -34.20 -4.64 4.09
CA SER A 415 -33.67 -5.48 5.18
C SER A 415 -34.55 -5.39 6.44
N MET A 416 -35.11 -4.21 6.68
CA MET A 416 -35.90 -3.88 7.86
C MET A 416 -37.34 -4.37 7.72
N GLU A 417 -37.92 -4.28 6.53
CA GLU A 417 -39.25 -4.82 6.24
C GLU A 417 -39.19 -6.35 6.21
N GLY A 418 -39.98 -7.00 7.07
CA GLY A 418 -40.26 -8.43 6.95
C GLY A 418 -41.08 -8.63 5.69
N HIS A 419 -40.70 -9.60 4.84
CA HIS A 419 -41.72 -10.18 3.97
C HIS A 419 -42.76 -10.79 4.91
N HIS A 420 -43.89 -10.10 5.06
CA HIS A 420 -45.10 -10.67 5.63
C HIS A 420 -45.62 -11.78 4.72
#